data_AF-A0A7S2Z151-F1
#
_entry.id   AF-A0A7S2Z151-F1
#
_cell.length_a   1.000
_cell.length_b   1.000
_cell.length_c   1.000
_cell.angle_alpha   90.00
_cell.angle_beta   90.00
_cell.angle_gamma   90.00
#
_symmetry.space_group_name_H-M   'P 1'
#
loop_
_entity.id
_entity.type
_entity.pdbx_description
1 polymer ?
#
loop_
_entity_poly.entity_id
_entity_poly.type
_entity_poly.pdbx_seq_one_letter_code
_entity_poly.pdbx_strand_id
1 'polypeptide(L)'
;RGRRRLRSQRPATEANQKLVMMMAKTQRLSWLLLGLVVVAQVACGQDAYVKSKTSGPSAPTLDYLAAEDASSPSTALLGASSEEQAAWDDAALQTSPHLFVERNGTRLQTTDGKAYRYVGMNYWYGANLGSEGPGGNRARLLKELDELSARGITNLRVMAASEGPNTEPYRIVPAMQTEPGVYDHQVLEGLD
;
A
#
# COMPACT_ATOMS: atom_id res chain seq x y z
N ARG A 1 3.50 69.50 5.14
CA ARG A 1 3.46 70.05 3.76
C ARG A 1 4.25 69.11 2.85
N GLY A 2 3.65 68.59 1.78
CA GLY A 2 4.36 67.75 0.80
C GLY A 2 3.46 66.78 0.02
N ARG A 3 2.46 67.30 -0.72
CA ARG A 3 1.63 66.49 -1.64
C ARG A 3 2.45 66.16 -2.89
N ARG A 4 2.80 64.90 -3.12
CA ARG A 4 3.31 64.42 -4.43
C ARG A 4 2.13 64.14 -5.36
N ARG A 5 2.15 64.78 -6.53
CA ARG A 5 1.14 64.66 -7.58
C ARG A 5 1.23 63.27 -8.23
N LEU A 6 0.11 62.55 -8.31
CA LEU A 6 -0.04 61.34 -9.11
C LEU A 6 0.01 61.71 -10.60
N ARG A 7 0.95 61.12 -11.33
CA ARG A 7 1.13 61.26 -12.77
C ARG A 7 0.09 60.37 -13.46
N SER A 8 -0.77 60.97 -14.29
CA SER A 8 -1.78 60.25 -15.07
C SER A 8 -1.13 59.31 -16.09
N GLN A 9 -1.48 58.02 -16.03
CA GLN A 9 -1.16 57.07 -17.09
C GLN A 9 -2.29 57.11 -18.13
N ARG A 10 -1.95 57.43 -19.39
CA ARG A 10 -2.85 57.23 -20.54
C ARG A 10 -2.88 55.75 -20.93
N PRO A 11 -3.98 55.23 -21.50
CA PRO A 11 -4.26 53.80 -21.52
C PRO A 11 -3.64 53.07 -22.72
N ALA A 12 -3.11 51.87 -22.48
CA ALA A 12 -2.71 50.91 -23.51
C ALA A 12 -3.91 50.01 -23.88
N THR A 13 -4.87 50.54 -24.66
CA THR A 13 -6.24 49.98 -24.70
C THR A 13 -6.74 49.31 -25.99
N GLU A 14 -5.91 48.85 -26.92
CA GLU A 14 -6.46 48.01 -28.01
C GLU A 14 -5.62 46.79 -28.35
N ALA A 15 -4.30 46.95 -28.50
CA ALA A 15 -3.43 45.83 -28.85
C ALA A 15 -3.38 44.76 -27.74
N ASN A 16 -3.30 45.19 -26.48
CA ASN A 16 -3.23 44.26 -25.35
C ASN A 16 -4.57 43.55 -25.09
N GLN A 17 -5.71 44.22 -25.36
CA GLN A 17 -7.02 43.59 -25.23
C GLN A 17 -7.26 42.54 -26.33
N LYS A 18 -6.85 42.83 -27.57
CA LYS A 18 -6.93 41.85 -28.67
C LYS A 18 -6.05 40.62 -28.39
N LEU A 19 -4.85 40.81 -27.85
CA LEU A 19 -3.96 39.69 -27.50
C LEU A 19 -4.54 38.81 -26.39
N VAL A 20 -5.09 39.42 -25.32
CA VAL A 20 -5.73 38.68 -24.23
C VAL A 20 -6.97 37.92 -24.70
N MET A 21 -7.81 38.52 -25.55
CA MET A 21 -8.97 37.82 -26.11
C MET A 21 -8.57 36.68 -27.05
N MET A 22 -7.49 36.84 -27.82
CA MET A 22 -7.00 35.80 -28.72
C MET A 22 -6.45 34.61 -27.93
N MET A 23 -5.68 34.84 -26.86
CA MET A 23 -5.19 33.78 -25.96
C MET A 23 -6.33 33.03 -25.24
N ALA A 24 -7.38 33.74 -24.81
CA ALA A 24 -8.54 33.12 -24.17
C ALA A 24 -9.36 32.24 -25.14
N LYS A 25 -9.46 32.61 -26.42
CA LYS A 25 -10.12 31.78 -27.45
C LYS A 25 -9.31 30.51 -27.75
N THR A 26 -7.99 30.60 -27.81
CA THR A 26 -7.12 29.44 -28.05
C THR A 26 -7.17 28.44 -26.89
N GLN A 27 -7.26 28.92 -25.64
CA GLN A 27 -7.47 28.03 -24.49
C GLN A 27 -8.84 27.32 -24.53
N ARG A 28 -9.92 28.02 -24.90
CA ARG A 28 -11.26 27.40 -24.99
C ARG A 28 -11.35 26.29 -26.05
N LEU A 29 -10.65 26.41 -27.17
CA LEU A 29 -10.57 25.32 -28.16
C LEU A 29 -9.81 24.09 -27.63
N SER A 30 -8.75 24.30 -26.84
CA SER A 30 -7.99 23.21 -26.22
C SER A 30 -8.85 22.40 -25.24
N TRP A 31 -9.67 23.07 -24.42
CA TRP A 31 -10.60 22.41 -23.50
C TRP A 31 -11.72 21.63 -24.19
N LEU A 32 -12.21 22.09 -25.35
CA LEU A 32 -13.23 21.37 -26.12
C LEU A 32 -12.65 20.10 -26.77
N LEU A 33 -11.42 20.16 -27.29
CA LEU A 33 -10.73 18.99 -27.86
C LEU A 33 -10.39 17.95 -26.79
N LEU A 34 -9.93 18.37 -25.60
CA LEU A 34 -9.72 17.44 -24.48
C LEU A 34 -11.04 16.81 -23.99
N GLY A 35 -12.12 17.60 -23.92
CA GLY A 35 -13.43 17.10 -23.50
C GLY A 35 -13.98 16.02 -24.44
N LEU A 36 -13.79 16.17 -25.76
CA LEU A 36 -14.26 15.19 -26.75
C LEU A 36 -13.52 13.84 -26.63
N VAL A 37 -12.21 13.87 -26.36
CA VAL A 37 -11.39 12.66 -26.17
C VAL A 37 -11.83 11.88 -24.91
N VAL A 38 -12.11 12.59 -23.81
CA VAL A 38 -12.56 11.96 -22.55
C VAL A 38 -13.93 11.28 -22.73
N VAL A 39 -14.88 11.91 -23.45
CA VAL A 39 -16.21 11.32 -23.70
C VAL A 39 -16.10 10.05 -24.56
N ALA A 40 -15.24 10.03 -25.58
CA ALA A 40 -15.04 8.85 -26.43
C ALA A 40 -14.47 7.65 -25.66
N GLN A 41 -13.59 7.87 -24.69
CA GLN A 41 -13.01 6.79 -23.88
C GLN A 41 -14.00 6.18 -22.88
N VAL A 42 -14.93 6.96 -22.32
CA VAL A 42 -15.96 6.44 -21.40
C VAL A 42 -16.99 5.57 -22.14
N ALA A 43 -17.36 5.93 -23.37
CA ALA A 43 -18.31 5.15 -24.17
C ALA A 43 -17.76 3.77 -24.57
N CYS A 44 -16.46 3.67 -24.89
CA CYS A 44 -15.83 2.40 -25.26
C CYS A 44 -15.70 1.42 -24.07
N GLY A 45 -15.57 1.93 -22.84
CA GLY A 45 -15.40 1.11 -21.64
C GLY A 45 -16.68 0.44 -21.10
N GLN A 46 -17.87 0.95 -21.44
CA GLN A 46 -19.14 0.42 -20.92
C GLN A 46 -19.64 -0.81 -21.68
N ASP A 47 -19.42 -0.88 -22.99
CA ASP A 47 -19.85 -2.02 -23.82
C ASP A 47 -19.06 -3.31 -23.52
N ALA A 48 -17.79 -3.18 -23.11
CA ALA A 48 -16.97 -4.33 -22.71
C ALA A 48 -17.38 -4.92 -21.34
N TYR A 49 -17.95 -4.09 -20.44
CA TYR A 49 -18.32 -4.52 -19.09
C TYR A 49 -19.67 -5.25 -19.02
N VAL A 50 -20.62 -4.92 -19.89
CA VAL A 50 -21.97 -5.52 -19.85
C VAL A 50 -22.01 -6.94 -20.42
N LYS A 51 -21.09 -7.29 -21.33
CA LYS A 51 -21.08 -8.62 -22.00
C LYS A 51 -20.61 -9.79 -21.13
N SER A 52 -20.02 -9.54 -19.95
CA SER A 52 -19.45 -10.60 -19.10
C SER A 52 -20.37 -11.09 -17.97
N LYS A 53 -21.60 -10.53 -17.82
CA LYS A 53 -22.47 -10.77 -16.65
C LYS A 53 -23.66 -11.71 -16.86
N THR A 54 -23.79 -12.39 -18.00
CA THR A 54 -24.99 -13.20 -18.34
C THR A 54 -24.84 -14.72 -18.22
N SER A 55 -23.86 -15.26 -17.48
CA SER A 55 -23.82 -16.71 -17.16
C SER A 55 -23.47 -16.96 -15.69
N GLY A 56 -24.46 -17.31 -14.87
CA GLY A 56 -24.26 -17.91 -13.53
C GLY A 56 -23.92 -19.42 -13.60
N PRO A 57 -23.87 -20.17 -12.47
CA PRO A 57 -24.80 -20.02 -11.34
C PRO A 57 -24.20 -20.01 -9.91
N SER A 58 -25.05 -19.50 -9.00
CA SER A 58 -25.23 -19.77 -7.55
C SER A 58 -24.03 -20.12 -6.65
N ALA A 59 -23.85 -19.27 -5.65
CA ALA A 59 -23.00 -19.47 -4.47
C ALA A 59 -23.33 -20.76 -3.69
N PRO A 60 -22.32 -21.40 -3.06
CA PRO A 60 -22.56 -22.28 -1.94
C PRO A 60 -22.29 -21.58 -0.59
N THR A 61 -23.13 -21.96 0.35
CA THR A 61 -23.24 -21.58 1.75
C THR A 61 -22.00 -21.99 2.55
N LEU A 62 -21.60 -21.18 3.54
CA LEU A 62 -20.56 -21.49 4.53
C LEU A 62 -21.05 -22.56 5.51
N ASP A 63 -20.61 -23.80 5.34
CA ASP A 63 -20.65 -24.85 6.37
C ASP A 63 -19.26 -24.95 7.02
N TYR A 64 -19.19 -24.64 8.32
CA TYR A 64 -17.97 -24.75 9.12
C TYR A 64 -18.24 -25.74 10.25
N LEU A 65 -18.09 -27.04 10.01
CA LEU A 65 -18.04 -28.09 11.04
C LEU A 65 -17.15 -29.29 10.63
N ALA A 66 -16.10 -29.48 11.43
CA ALA A 66 -15.59 -30.74 11.99
C ALA A 66 -14.74 -31.76 11.18
N ALA A 67 -13.85 -32.37 11.97
CA ALA A 67 -13.06 -33.62 11.82
C ALA A 67 -11.74 -33.51 11.03
N GLU A 68 -10.54 -33.66 11.60
CA GLU A 68 -9.91 -34.68 12.46
C GLU A 68 -8.87 -35.50 11.67
N ASP A 69 -7.74 -35.73 12.35
CA ASP A 69 -6.75 -36.81 12.18
C ASP A 69 -6.08 -37.08 10.82
N ALA A 70 -4.79 -36.77 10.76
CA ALA A 70 -3.83 -37.62 10.06
C ALA A 70 -2.49 -37.66 10.81
N SER A 71 -2.27 -38.81 11.44
CA SER A 71 -1.04 -39.36 11.97
C SER A 71 0.22 -39.09 11.13
N SER A 72 1.31 -38.72 11.78
CA SER A 72 2.68 -38.84 11.26
C SER A 72 3.06 -40.31 10.99
N PRO A 73 3.90 -40.58 9.97
CA PRO A 73 4.80 -41.71 10.01
C PRO A 73 6.25 -41.23 10.17
N SER A 74 6.90 -41.72 11.23
CA SER A 74 8.35 -41.74 11.34
C SER A 74 8.88 -42.90 10.50
N THR A 75 9.77 -42.64 9.55
CA THR A 75 10.68 -43.67 9.00
C THR A 75 11.96 -42.99 8.52
N ALA A 76 13.10 -43.60 8.85
CA ALA A 76 14.44 -43.05 8.72
C ALA A 76 15.08 -43.28 7.34
N LEU A 77 15.86 -42.29 6.92
CA LEU A 77 17.19 -42.33 6.28
C LEU A 77 17.44 -43.31 5.11
N LEU A 78 17.57 -42.77 3.88
CA LEU A 78 18.53 -43.16 2.83
C LEU A 78 18.56 -42.05 1.76
N GLY A 79 19.76 -41.76 1.23
CA GLY A 79 20.14 -40.48 0.61
C GLY A 79 19.25 -39.99 -0.54
N ALA A 80 18.80 -38.73 -0.42
CA ALA A 80 18.23 -37.98 -1.52
C ALA A 80 19.35 -37.68 -2.54
N SER A 81 19.24 -38.30 -3.71
CA SER A 81 20.01 -37.94 -4.90
C SER A 81 19.73 -36.50 -5.28
N SER A 82 20.74 -35.80 -5.79
CA SER A 82 20.75 -34.38 -6.16
C SER A 82 19.63 -33.91 -7.10
N GLU A 83 18.87 -34.84 -7.69
CA GLU A 83 17.70 -34.54 -8.53
C GLU A 83 16.42 -34.30 -7.71
N GLU A 84 16.32 -34.86 -6.49
CA GLU A 84 15.18 -34.63 -5.61
C GLU A 84 15.26 -33.22 -5.01
N GLN A 85 16.47 -32.73 -4.67
CA GLN A 85 16.69 -31.34 -4.25
C GLN A 85 16.31 -30.32 -5.33
N ALA A 86 16.53 -30.64 -6.61
CA ALA A 86 16.16 -29.78 -7.74
C ALA A 86 14.64 -29.66 -7.94
N ALA A 87 13.86 -30.61 -7.44
CA ALA A 87 12.40 -30.55 -7.49
C ALA A 87 11.77 -29.66 -6.40
N TRP A 88 12.53 -29.30 -5.35
CA TRP A 88 12.09 -28.34 -4.32
C TRP A 88 12.33 -26.89 -4.76
N ASP A 89 13.22 -26.65 -5.71
CA ASP A 89 13.56 -25.30 -6.18
C ASP A 89 12.51 -24.74 -7.16
N ASP A 90 11.85 -25.58 -7.97
CA ASP A 90 10.88 -25.12 -8.98
C ASP A 90 9.42 -25.15 -8.51
N ALA A 91 9.06 -25.98 -7.52
CA ALA A 91 7.68 -26.10 -7.03
C ALA A 91 7.31 -25.04 -5.96
N ALA A 92 8.30 -24.44 -5.30
CA ALA A 92 8.10 -23.51 -4.17
C ALA A 92 7.89 -22.04 -4.58
N LEU A 93 8.04 -21.70 -5.87
CA LEU A 93 7.73 -20.37 -6.41
C LEU A 93 6.44 -20.37 -7.23
N GLN A 94 5.42 -21.11 -6.80
CA GLN A 94 4.05 -20.74 -7.15
C GLN A 94 3.76 -19.40 -6.48
N THR A 95 4.06 -18.31 -7.19
CA THR A 95 3.65 -16.96 -6.82
C THR A 95 2.13 -16.93 -6.89
N SER A 96 1.48 -17.32 -5.80
CA SER A 96 0.11 -16.90 -5.54
C SER A 96 0.09 -15.40 -5.82
N PRO A 97 -0.79 -14.90 -6.70
CA PRO A 97 -0.77 -13.49 -7.05
C PRO A 97 -0.90 -12.68 -5.77
N HIS A 98 0.19 -12.03 -5.34
CA HIS A 98 0.18 -11.19 -4.16
C HIS A 98 -0.86 -10.10 -4.37
N LEU A 99 -1.86 -10.04 -3.50
CA LEU A 99 -2.89 -9.02 -3.57
C LEU A 99 -2.31 -7.72 -3.02
N PHE A 100 -2.33 -6.68 -3.84
CA PHE A 100 -1.96 -5.34 -3.40
C PHE A 100 -3.22 -4.52 -3.12
N VAL A 101 -3.13 -3.61 -2.15
CA VAL A 101 -4.17 -2.60 -1.93
C VAL A 101 -3.93 -1.44 -2.88
N GLU A 102 -4.95 -1.06 -3.63
CA GLU A 102 -4.91 0.03 -4.62
C GLU A 102 -6.06 1.02 -4.41
N ARG A 103 -5.92 2.19 -5.03
CA ARG A 103 -6.93 3.24 -5.02
C ARG A 103 -7.87 3.07 -6.21
N ASN A 104 -9.18 3.01 -5.94
CA ASN A 104 -10.22 3.15 -6.95
C ASN A 104 -11.11 4.36 -6.62
N GLY A 105 -10.88 5.48 -7.32
CA GLY A 105 -11.60 6.74 -7.08
C GLY A 105 -11.35 7.27 -5.67
N THR A 106 -12.36 7.21 -4.81
CA THR A 106 -12.30 7.60 -3.37
C THR A 106 -12.25 6.40 -2.43
N ARG A 107 -12.16 5.17 -2.94
CA ARG A 107 -12.18 3.92 -2.19
C ARG A 107 -10.85 3.19 -2.33
N LEU A 108 -10.62 2.24 -1.43
CA LEU A 108 -9.57 1.24 -1.56
C LEU A 108 -10.17 -0.07 -2.07
N GLN A 109 -9.40 -0.81 -2.85
CA GLN A 109 -9.70 -2.17 -3.27
C GLN A 109 -8.43 -3.00 -3.31
N THR A 110 -8.58 -4.32 -3.36
CA THR A 110 -7.47 -5.23 -3.67
C THR A 110 -7.36 -5.43 -5.18
N THR A 111 -6.21 -5.88 -5.68
CA THR A 111 -5.94 -6.06 -7.12
C THR A 111 -6.89 -7.05 -7.81
N ASP A 112 -7.62 -7.89 -7.06
CA ASP A 112 -8.68 -8.76 -7.59
C ASP A 112 -10.07 -8.08 -7.67
N GLY A 113 -10.14 -6.78 -7.35
CA GLY A 113 -11.34 -5.97 -7.41
C GLY A 113 -12.23 -5.99 -6.16
N LYS A 114 -11.84 -6.69 -5.08
CA LYS A 114 -12.63 -6.68 -3.83
C LYS A 114 -12.45 -5.37 -3.07
N ALA A 115 -13.56 -4.81 -2.59
CA ALA A 115 -13.54 -3.59 -1.78
C ALA A 115 -12.73 -3.79 -0.49
N TYR A 116 -11.83 -2.85 -0.21
CA TYR A 116 -10.96 -2.88 0.98
C TYR A 116 -11.36 -1.78 1.95
N ARG A 117 -11.62 -2.15 3.22
CA ARG A 117 -11.93 -1.21 4.29
C ARG A 117 -10.79 -1.16 5.29
N TYR A 118 -10.29 0.05 5.55
CA TYR A 118 -9.23 0.26 6.53
C TYR A 118 -9.80 0.18 7.95
N VAL A 119 -9.54 -0.93 8.64
CA VAL A 119 -9.78 -1.09 10.08
C VAL A 119 -8.43 -1.35 10.71
N GLY A 120 -7.88 -0.35 11.40
CA GLY A 120 -6.49 -0.39 11.82
C GLY A 120 -6.18 0.17 13.19
N MET A 121 -4.94 -0.09 13.63
CA MET A 121 -4.39 0.35 14.90
C MET A 121 -2.97 0.89 14.73
N ASN A 122 -2.56 1.83 15.59
CA ASN A 122 -1.16 2.22 15.71
C ASN A 122 -0.41 1.17 16.54
N TYR A 123 0.63 0.58 15.95
CA TYR A 123 1.42 -0.49 16.55
C TYR A 123 2.92 -0.20 16.32
N TRP A 124 3.34 0.97 16.79
CA TRP A 124 4.65 1.54 16.47
C TRP A 124 5.84 0.72 17.01
N TYR A 125 5.66 0.00 18.12
CA TYR A 125 6.72 -0.80 18.75
C TYR A 125 6.84 -2.22 18.20
N GLY A 126 6.01 -2.60 17.23
CA GLY A 126 5.96 -3.97 16.72
C GLY A 126 7.32 -4.50 16.26
N ALA A 127 8.07 -3.70 15.51
CA ALA A 127 9.41 -4.05 15.04
C ALA A 127 10.39 -4.30 16.20
N ASN A 128 10.46 -3.38 17.16
CA ASN A 128 11.31 -3.56 18.36
C ASN A 128 10.90 -4.77 19.19
N LEU A 129 9.61 -5.09 19.25
CA LEU A 129 9.11 -6.27 19.96
C LEU A 129 9.42 -7.58 19.23
N GLY A 130 9.50 -7.55 17.89
CA GLY A 130 9.90 -8.68 17.06
C GLY A 130 11.40 -8.98 17.09
N SER A 131 12.21 -8.03 17.57
CA SER A 131 13.67 -8.17 17.66
C SER A 131 14.11 -9.38 18.47
N GLU A 132 15.24 -9.98 18.11
CA GLU A 132 15.93 -10.99 18.91
C GLU A 132 16.90 -10.37 19.94
N GLY A 133 17.12 -9.06 19.84
CA GLY A 133 17.99 -8.28 20.70
C GLY A 133 17.32 -7.79 22.00
N PRO A 134 17.99 -6.87 22.72
CA PRO A 134 17.48 -6.32 23.97
C PRO A 134 16.10 -5.67 23.82
N GLY A 135 15.16 -6.07 24.67
CA GLY A 135 13.78 -5.54 24.66
C GLY A 135 12.83 -6.29 23.72
N GLY A 136 13.35 -7.21 22.90
CA GLY A 136 12.57 -8.10 22.06
C GLY A 136 11.75 -9.13 22.85
N ASN A 137 10.55 -9.44 22.35
CA ASN A 137 9.68 -10.48 22.87
C ASN A 137 8.72 -10.98 21.78
N ARG A 138 9.24 -11.83 20.87
CA ARG A 138 8.48 -12.37 19.74
C ARG A 138 7.25 -13.19 20.16
N ALA A 139 7.30 -13.89 21.28
CA ALA A 139 6.15 -14.63 21.81
C ALA A 139 4.99 -13.68 22.18
N ARG A 140 5.30 -12.53 22.78
CA ARG A 140 4.32 -11.48 23.06
C ARG A 140 3.80 -10.85 21.77
N LEU A 141 4.66 -10.56 20.80
CA LEU A 141 4.26 -10.02 19.49
C LEU A 141 3.21 -10.92 18.83
N LEU A 142 3.46 -12.23 18.74
CA LEU A 142 2.52 -13.18 18.15
C LEU A 142 1.16 -13.16 18.87
N LYS A 143 1.17 -13.19 20.20
CA LYS A 143 -0.06 -13.10 20.99
C LYS A 143 -0.83 -11.81 20.72
N GLU A 144 -0.14 -10.67 20.66
CA GLU A 144 -0.78 -9.38 20.37
C GLU A 144 -1.36 -9.34 18.95
N LEU A 145 -0.66 -9.88 17.95
CA LEU A 145 -1.15 -9.98 16.58
C LEU A 145 -2.38 -10.89 16.47
N ASP A 146 -2.37 -12.03 17.16
CA ASP A 146 -3.52 -12.94 17.24
C ASP A 146 -4.74 -12.26 17.86
N GLU A 147 -4.54 -11.53 18.96
CA GLU A 147 -5.62 -10.77 19.61
C GLU A 147 -6.19 -9.65 18.72
N LEU A 148 -5.33 -8.97 17.97
CA LEU A 148 -5.74 -7.91 17.03
C LEU A 148 -6.52 -8.49 15.85
N SER A 149 -6.03 -9.60 15.29
CA SER A 149 -6.71 -10.34 14.22
C SER A 149 -8.08 -10.84 14.68
N ALA A 150 -8.16 -11.44 15.87
CA ALA A 150 -9.42 -11.93 16.46
C ALA A 150 -10.46 -10.80 16.69
N ARG A 151 -10.00 -9.55 16.85
CA ARG A 151 -10.87 -8.37 16.97
C ARG A 151 -11.22 -7.73 15.63
N GLY A 152 -10.77 -8.30 14.51
CA GLY A 152 -11.03 -7.80 13.16
C GLY A 152 -10.15 -6.62 12.73
N ILE A 153 -9.04 -6.37 13.43
CA ILE A 153 -8.03 -5.40 12.97
C ILE A 153 -7.28 -6.01 11.80
N THR A 154 -7.25 -5.30 10.68
CA THR A 154 -6.70 -5.77 9.41
C THR A 154 -5.52 -4.92 8.93
N ASN A 155 -5.24 -3.80 9.61
CA ASN A 155 -4.20 -2.85 9.22
C ASN A 155 -3.42 -2.38 10.45
N LEU A 156 -2.10 -2.40 10.36
CA LEU A 156 -1.23 -1.86 11.41
C LEU A 156 -0.44 -0.68 10.85
N ARG A 157 -0.45 0.44 11.57
CA ARG A 157 0.50 1.53 11.35
C ARG A 157 1.70 1.29 12.25
N VAL A 158 2.79 0.79 11.66
CA VAL A 158 4.04 0.48 12.35
C VAL A 158 5.09 1.57 12.12
N MET A 159 6.11 1.61 12.98
CA MET A 159 7.28 2.46 12.79
C MET A 159 8.40 1.61 12.19
N ALA A 160 8.90 2.02 11.03
CA ALA A 160 9.93 1.29 10.28
C ALA A 160 11.33 1.92 10.37
N ALA A 161 11.51 2.90 11.26
CA ALA A 161 12.79 3.57 11.49
C ALA A 161 12.83 4.21 12.88
N SER A 162 13.97 4.12 13.55
CA SER A 162 14.29 4.85 14.77
C SER A 162 15.78 5.20 14.78
N GLU A 163 16.11 6.40 15.26
CA GLU A 163 17.44 6.98 15.15
C GLU A 163 18.13 7.14 16.51
N GLY A 164 19.41 6.78 16.55
CA GLY A 164 20.29 6.91 17.70
C GLY A 164 20.89 8.31 17.87
N PRO A 165 21.92 8.44 18.73
CA PRO A 165 22.54 7.36 19.51
C PRO A 165 21.64 6.87 20.66
N ASN A 166 21.83 5.62 21.10
CA ASN A 166 21.02 4.97 22.15
C ASN A 166 21.14 5.62 23.54
N THR A 167 22.07 6.56 23.72
CA THR A 167 22.32 7.27 24.98
C THR A 167 21.34 8.41 25.25
N GLU A 168 20.61 8.83 24.22
CA GLU A 168 19.75 10.01 24.29
C GLU A 168 18.39 9.71 24.93
N PRO A 169 17.84 10.62 25.74
CA PRO A 169 16.55 10.41 26.40
C PRO A 169 15.36 10.57 25.43
N TYR A 170 14.18 10.12 25.88
CA TYR A 170 12.87 10.32 25.23
C TYR A 170 12.71 9.71 23.83
N ARG A 171 13.49 8.67 23.52
CA ARG A 171 13.39 7.91 22.27
C ARG A 171 13.29 6.42 22.53
N ILE A 172 13.06 5.67 21.46
CA ILE A 172 13.01 4.22 21.49
C ILE A 172 14.44 3.69 21.49
N VAL A 173 14.71 2.76 22.41
CA VAL A 173 16.01 2.10 22.58
C VAL A 173 15.77 0.59 22.68
N PRO A 174 16.50 -0.25 21.92
CA PRO A 174 17.51 0.12 20.91
C PRO A 174 16.91 0.80 19.67
N ALA A 175 17.65 1.76 19.09
CA ALA A 175 17.33 2.37 17.81
C ALA A 175 17.70 1.44 16.65
N MET A 176 16.90 1.46 15.58
CA MET A 176 17.13 0.67 14.37
C MET A 176 18.35 1.17 13.59
N GLN A 177 18.56 2.49 13.57
CA GLN A 177 19.73 3.14 12.98
C GLN A 177 20.48 3.88 14.08
N THR A 178 21.60 3.35 14.54
CA THR A 178 22.36 3.92 15.67
C THR A 178 23.13 5.18 15.28
N GLU A 179 23.60 5.22 14.03
CA GLU A 179 24.29 6.35 13.38
C GLU A 179 23.91 6.38 11.89
N PRO A 180 24.08 7.50 11.16
CA PRO A 180 23.74 7.57 9.75
C PRO A 180 24.41 6.45 8.92
N GLY A 181 23.58 5.59 8.32
CA GLY A 181 24.02 4.42 7.54
C GLY A 181 24.41 3.18 8.36
N VAL A 182 24.40 3.25 9.69
CA VAL A 182 24.72 2.12 10.58
C VAL A 182 23.46 1.59 11.23
N TYR A 183 23.10 0.34 10.91
CA TYR A 183 21.86 -0.30 11.36
C TYR A 183 22.12 -1.38 12.41
N ASP A 184 21.26 -1.44 13.41
CA ASP A 184 21.18 -2.57 14.33
C ASP A 184 20.38 -3.69 13.66
N HIS A 185 21.09 -4.73 13.20
CA HIS A 185 20.51 -5.86 12.49
C HIS A 185 19.46 -6.60 13.30
N GLN A 186 19.63 -6.71 14.63
CA GLN A 186 18.67 -7.44 15.48
C GLN A 186 17.34 -6.69 15.56
N VAL A 187 17.36 -5.36 15.52
CA VAL A 187 16.15 -4.54 15.51
C VAL A 187 15.51 -4.54 14.12
N LEU A 188 16.34 -4.53 13.06
CA LEU A 188 15.88 -4.57 11.68
C LEU A 188 15.17 -5.89 11.36
N GLU A 189 15.73 -7.03 11.76
CA GLU A 189 15.11 -8.36 11.65
C GLU A 189 13.81 -8.50 12.44
N GLY A 190 13.56 -7.61 13.40
CA GLY A 190 12.29 -7.56 14.10
C GLY A 190 11.14 -6.99 13.26
N LEU A 191 11.45 -6.27 12.18
CA LEU A 191 10.47 -5.76 11.21
C LEU A 191 10.11 -6.81 10.13
N ASP A 192 11.00 -7.77 9.90
CA ASP A 192 10.81 -8.88 8.94
C ASP A 192 9.73 -9.87 9.42
#